data_AF-A0A966YNJ7-F1
#
_entry.id   AF-A0A966YNJ7-F1
#
_cell.length_a   1.000
_cell.length_b   1.000
_cell.length_c   1.000
_cell.angle_alpha   90.00
_cell.angle_beta   90.00
_cell.angle_gamma   90.00
#
_symmetry.space_group_name_H-M   'P 1'
#
loop_
_entity.id
_entity.type
_entity.pdbx_description
1 polymer ?
#
loop_
_entity_poly.entity_id
_entity_poly.type
_entity_poly.pdbx_seq_one_letter_code
_entity_poly.pdbx_strand_id
1 'polypeptide(L)'
;LTIHSALSGQKIADLENHFAGKGYGDLKSEVADVVVEYLKPIREKTLELLADESHLLAMLATGAAKAHEVASTTLAKTYSNLGLVR
;
A
#
# COMPACT_ATOMS: atom_id res chain seq x y z
N LEU A 1 9.08 -2.65 -19.86
CA LEU A 1 7.83 -3.44 -19.99
C LEU A 1 7.30 -3.96 -18.66
N THR A 2 8.14 -4.49 -17.75
CA THR A 2 7.68 -5.03 -16.45
C THR A 2 6.88 -4.05 -15.59
N ILE A 3 7.35 -2.81 -15.43
CA ILE A 3 6.61 -1.79 -14.64
C ILE A 3 5.24 -1.52 -15.26
N HIS A 4 5.21 -1.28 -16.58
CA HIS A 4 3.95 -1.06 -17.31
C HIS A 4 3.00 -2.24 -17.10
N SER A 5 3.45 -3.47 -17.38
CA SER A 5 2.68 -4.70 -17.23
C SER A 5 2.12 -4.88 -15.81
N ALA A 6 2.93 -4.63 -14.78
CA ALA A 6 2.52 -4.79 -13.39
C ALA A 6 1.43 -3.81 -12.97
N LEU A 7 1.44 -2.59 -13.53
CA LEU A 7 0.53 -1.51 -13.13
C LEU A 7 -0.71 -1.40 -14.04
N SER A 8 -0.58 -1.74 -15.33
CA SER A 8 -1.68 -1.77 -16.29
C SER A 8 -2.43 -3.11 -16.34
N GLY A 9 -1.80 -4.20 -15.87
CA GLY A 9 -2.33 -5.55 -15.95
C GLY A 9 -2.19 -6.21 -17.33
N GLN A 10 -1.61 -5.52 -18.32
CA GLN A 10 -1.38 -6.08 -19.65
C GLN A 10 -0.22 -7.07 -19.63
N LYS A 11 -0.30 -8.14 -20.43
CA LYS A 11 0.79 -9.12 -20.53
C LYS A 11 1.97 -8.50 -21.29
N ILE A 12 3.19 -8.91 -20.93
CA ILE A 12 4.41 -8.43 -21.60
C ILE A 12 4.35 -8.67 -23.11
N ALA A 13 3.88 -9.82 -23.57
CA ALA A 13 3.76 -10.14 -24.99
C ALA A 13 2.84 -9.15 -25.75
N ASP A 14 1.75 -8.70 -25.12
CA ASP A 14 0.84 -7.72 -25.72
C ASP A 14 1.51 -6.34 -25.81
N LEU A 15 2.31 -5.99 -24.79
CA LEU A 15 3.09 -4.76 -24.79
C LEU A 15 4.22 -4.78 -25.82
N GLU A 16 4.91 -5.90 -26.01
CA GLU A 16 5.93 -6.06 -27.05
C GLU A 16 5.34 -5.80 -28.43
N ASN A 17 4.16 -6.35 -28.71
CA ASN A 17 3.43 -6.08 -29.95
C ASN A 17 2.98 -4.62 -30.06
N HIS A 18 2.45 -4.04 -28.98
CA HIS A 18 2.00 -2.64 -28.94
C HIS A 18 3.12 -1.62 -29.13
N PHE A 19 4.34 -1.94 -28.67
CA PHE A 19 5.53 -1.09 -28.83
C PHE A 19 6.38 -1.47 -30.05
N ALA A 20 5.96 -2.44 -30.87
CA ALA A 20 6.67 -2.79 -32.09
C ALA A 20 6.73 -1.58 -33.05
N GLY A 21 7.95 -1.20 -33.45
CA GLY A 21 8.19 -0.03 -34.31
C GLY A 21 8.07 1.33 -33.60
N LYS A 22 7.76 1.38 -32.30
CA LYS A 22 7.79 2.60 -31.48
C LYS A 22 9.16 2.83 -30.85
N GLY A 23 9.42 4.09 -30.47
CA GLY A 23 10.68 4.47 -29.82
C GLY A 23 10.64 4.31 -28.30
N TYR A 24 11.83 4.38 -27.67
CA TYR A 24 11.92 4.41 -26.20
C TYR A 24 11.27 5.64 -25.57
N GLY A 25 11.09 6.73 -26.32
CA GLY A 25 10.34 7.90 -25.87
C GLY A 25 8.88 7.56 -25.58
N ASP A 26 8.22 6.90 -26.53
CA ASP A 26 6.81 6.48 -26.40
C ASP A 26 6.63 5.54 -25.22
N LEU A 27 7.52 4.55 -25.08
CA LEU A 27 7.51 3.63 -23.94
C LEU A 27 7.63 4.37 -22.60
N LYS A 28 8.56 5.32 -22.48
CA LYS A 28 8.77 6.05 -21.23
C LYS A 28 7.59 6.94 -20.87
N SER A 29 7.01 7.63 -21.86
CA SER A 29 5.83 8.47 -21.66
C SER A 29 4.65 7.63 -21.17
N GLU A 30 4.36 6.52 -21.85
CA GLU A 30 3.23 5.67 -21.47
C GLU A 30 3.43 5.00 -20.10
N VAL A 31 4.67 4.60 -19.77
CA VAL A 31 5.00 4.12 -18.41
C VAL A 31 4.75 5.21 -17.37
N ALA A 32 5.12 6.46 -17.66
CA ALA A 32 4.91 7.57 -16.73
C ALA A 32 3.40 7.79 -16.47
N ASP A 33 2.59 7.80 -17.54
CA ASP A 33 1.14 7.96 -17.43
C ASP A 33 0.50 6.83 -16.61
N VAL A 34 0.87 5.58 -16.88
CA VAL A 34 0.38 4.41 -16.12
C VAL A 34 0.77 4.51 -14.64
N VAL A 35 1.99 4.92 -14.33
CA VAL A 35 2.44 5.09 -12.93
C VAL A 35 1.65 6.20 -12.23
N VAL A 36 1.46 7.33 -12.90
CA VAL A 36 0.71 8.47 -12.34
C VAL A 36 -0.72 8.08 -12.05
N GLU A 37 -1.43 7.49 -13.01
CA GLU A 37 -2.83 7.08 -12.83
C GLU A 37 -2.98 5.99 -11.77
N TYR A 38 -2.05 5.02 -11.72
CA TYR A 38 -2.07 3.98 -10.69
C TYR A 38 -1.88 4.55 -9.27
N LEU A 39 -0.98 5.52 -9.09
CA LEU A 39 -0.67 6.10 -7.78
C LEU A 39 -1.64 7.22 -7.36
N LYS A 40 -2.36 7.82 -8.30
CA LYS A 40 -3.32 8.91 -8.04
C LYS A 40 -4.33 8.60 -6.93
N PRO A 41 -5.07 7.47 -6.92
CA PRO A 41 -6.03 7.20 -5.85
C PRO A 41 -5.35 7.03 -4.48
N ILE A 42 -4.14 6.49 -4.42
CA ILE A 42 -3.36 6.35 -3.17
C ILE A 42 -3.00 7.72 -2.63
N ARG A 43 -2.51 8.61 -3.50
CA ARG A 43 -2.18 10.00 -3.14
C ARG A 43 -3.41 10.75 -2.65
N GLU A 44 -4.51 10.67 -3.39
CA GLU A 44 -5.78 11.33 -3.03
C GLU A 44 -6.29 10.85 -1.67
N LYS A 45 -6.32 9.52 -1.44
CA LYS A 45 -6.76 8.99 -0.15
C LYS A 45 -5.84 9.37 1.00
N THR A 46 -4.53 9.42 0.75
CA THR A 46 -3.55 9.86 1.75
C THR A 46 -3.81 11.33 2.13
N LEU A 47 -4.01 12.21 1.16
CA LEU A 47 -4.31 13.61 1.42
C LEU A 47 -5.65 13.81 2.12
N GLU A 48 -6.67 13.02 1.76
CA GLU A 48 -7.96 13.01 2.45
C GLU A 48 -7.80 12.66 3.94
N LEU A 49 -7.07 11.58 4.24
CA LEU A 49 -6.83 11.14 5.63
C LEU A 49 -5.99 12.15 6.42
N LEU A 50 -5.01 12.79 5.79
CA LEU A 50 -4.18 13.81 6.45
C LEU A 50 -4.92 15.13 6.66
N ALA A 51 -5.95 15.42 5.87
CA ALA A 51 -6.78 16.61 6.03
C ALA A 51 -7.75 16.51 7.23
N ASP A 52 -8.08 15.29 7.67
CA ASP A 52 -8.91 15.02 8.85
C ASP A 52 -8.13 14.27 9.93
N GLU A 53 -7.31 15.02 10.66
CA GLU A 53 -6.48 14.50 11.75
C GLU A 53 -7.32 13.80 12.84
N SER A 54 -8.51 14.34 13.15
CA SER A 54 -9.37 13.77 14.20
C SER A 54 -9.90 12.40 13.81
N HIS A 55 -10.35 12.24 12.56
CA HIS A 55 -10.75 10.94 12.04
C HIS A 55 -9.58 9.95 12.00
N LEU A 56 -8.40 10.40 11.55
CA LEU A 56 -7.20 9.57 11.53
C LEU A 56 -6.81 9.07 12.94
N LEU A 57 -6.84 9.95 13.95
CA LEU A 57 -6.57 9.57 15.35
C LEU A 57 -7.61 8.57 15.88
N ALA A 58 -8.89 8.73 15.54
CA ALA A 58 -9.94 7.78 15.93
C ALA A 58 -9.72 6.39 15.31
N MET A 59 -9.30 6.33 14.04
CA MET A 59 -8.93 5.08 13.37
C MET A 59 -7.73 4.41 14.06
N LEU A 60 -6.68 5.19 14.37
CA LEU A 60 -5.49 4.70 15.05
C LEU A 60 -5.81 4.17 16.46
N ALA A 61 -6.65 4.87 17.22
CA ALA A 61 -7.10 4.43 18.54
C ALA A 61 -7.85 3.10 18.48
N THR A 62 -8.71 2.93 17.48
CA THR A 62 -9.44 1.66 17.25
C THR A 62 -8.48 0.52 16.93
N GLY A 63 -7.50 0.76 16.05
CA GLY A 63 -6.46 -0.22 15.73
C GLY A 63 -5.61 -0.59 16.94
N ALA A 64 -5.23 0.40 17.76
CA ALA A 64 -4.48 0.20 18.98
C ALA A 64 -5.24 -0.65 20.02
N ALA A 65 -6.54 -0.39 20.21
CA ALA A 65 -7.38 -1.19 21.10
C ALA A 65 -7.43 -2.67 20.67
N LYS A 66 -7.64 -2.91 19.37
CA LYS A 66 -7.64 -4.29 18.81
C LYS A 66 -6.29 -4.98 18.96
N ALA A 67 -5.20 -4.26 18.69
CA ALA A 67 -3.85 -4.79 18.87
C ALA A 67 -3.58 -5.12 20.36
N HIS A 68 -4.03 -4.26 21.27
CA HIS A 68 -3.85 -4.45 22.71
C HIS A 68 -4.59 -5.68 23.23
N GLU A 69 -5.80 -5.93 22.75
CA GLU A 69 -6.57 -7.13 23.11
C GLU A 69 -5.79 -8.42 22.81
N VAL A 70 -5.22 -8.52 21.61
CA VAL A 70 -4.43 -9.69 21.19
C VAL A 70 -3.09 -9.75 21.94
N ALA A 71 -2.39 -8.62 22.04
CA ALA A 71 -1.06 -8.57 22.66
C ALA A 71 -1.10 -8.84 24.16
N SER A 72 -2.11 -8.32 24.87
CA SER A 72 -2.27 -8.47 26.32
C SER A 72 -2.39 -9.93 26.74
N THR A 73 -3.09 -10.76 25.95
CA THR A 73 -3.21 -12.20 26.19
C THR A 73 -1.85 -12.89 26.11
N THR A 74 -1.05 -12.56 25.09
CA THR A 74 0.29 -13.13 24.92
C THR A 74 1.21 -12.68 26.05
N LEU A 75 1.19 -11.39 26.38
CA LEU A 75 2.01 -10.82 27.45
C LEU A 75 1.68 -11.43 28.82
N ALA A 76 0.39 -11.63 29.12
CA ALA A 76 -0.03 -12.26 30.37
C ALA A 76 0.49 -13.70 30.51
N LYS A 77 0.44 -14.50 29.42
CA LYS A 77 1.01 -15.86 29.41
C LYS A 77 2.52 -15.82 29.63
N THR A 78 3.23 -14.92 28.95
CA THR A 78 4.68 -14.77 29.11
C THR A 78 5.05 -14.40 30.54
N TYR A 79 4.36 -13.43 31.15
CA TYR A 79 4.59 -13.05 32.55
C TYR A 79 4.33 -14.19 33.52
N SER A 80 3.22 -14.93 33.34
CA SER A 80 2.92 -16.10 34.16
C SER A 80 4.01 -17.18 34.04
N ASN A 81 4.52 -17.43 32.83
CA ASN A 81 5.55 -18.44 32.60
C ASN A 81 6.92 -18.04 33.16
N LEU A 82 7.20 -16.74 33.24
CA LEU A 82 8.44 -16.20 33.83
C LEU A 82 8.35 -15.99 35.35
N GLY A 83 7.17 -16.18 35.95
CA GLY A 83 6.95 -15.95 37.38
C GLY A 83 6.98 -14.46 37.77
N LEU A 84 6.73 -13.56 36.81
CA LEU A 84 6.69 -12.12 37.07
C LEU A 84 5.36 -11.72 37.72
N VAL A 85 5.43 -11.05 38.87
CA VAL A 85 4.26 -10.48 39.55
C VAL A 85 3.92 -9.14 38.90
N ARG A 86 2.63 -8.90 38.68
CA ARG A 86 2.10 -7.76 37.92
C ARG A 86 1.88 -6.54 38.79
#